data_AF-A0A2E5S1U9-F1
#
_entry.id   AF-A0A2E5S1U9-F1
#
_cell.length_a   1.000
_cell.length_b   1.000
_cell.length_c   1.000
_cell.angle_alpha   90.00
_cell.angle_beta   90.00
_cell.angle_gamma   90.00
#
_symmetry.space_group_name_H-M   'P 1'
#
loop_
_entity.id
_entity.type
_entity.pdbx_description
1 polymer ?
#
loop_
_entity_poly.entity_id
_entity_poly.type
_entity_poly.pdbx_seq_one_letter_code
_entity_poly.pdbx_strand_id
1 'polypeptide(L)'
;MAQSTNPAKVALSTAESLVKLIRLLAQSGKSNFKQYLIAPLHYASWGRDYSAETSHKMMERIEKQAEDHMHTVAPLCKRLVGEALTESTSAVGNASIFFLEMSIRHYPVSVAPETLEFIGIVEGPLRKFEAILTRKSSEDFELKLADMSPEEIEEAFSPVDLGRKSDIVRLNQDARILFEKIKQANQRGNLAACRKLIATYLIRFADQEDNNRDQVEQLIDALQQRSPSFRKELHDFMAIDLFYRISQGIASSDLKKTIQGIRKYAFIFEGDSEALYHKDIDRLERKLYAMIREKGMMKQLIRSRQ
;
A
#
# COMPACT_ATOMS: atom_id res chain seq x y z
N MET A 1 19.70 -12.33 35.94
CA MET A 1 19.03 -11.17 35.30
C MET A 1 18.40 -11.66 34.03
N ALA A 2 17.07 -11.80 34.01
CA ALA A 2 16.35 -12.28 32.84
C ALA A 2 16.43 -11.22 31.73
N GLN A 3 16.95 -11.62 30.56
CA GLN A 3 16.88 -10.81 29.35
C GLN A 3 15.40 -10.56 29.06
N SER A 4 14.98 -9.28 29.04
CA SER A 4 13.65 -8.92 28.58
C SER A 4 13.56 -9.29 27.11
N THR A 5 12.95 -10.43 26.80
CA THR A 5 12.54 -10.76 25.44
C THR A 5 11.63 -9.62 24.98
N ASN A 6 12.11 -8.79 24.05
CA ASN A 6 11.24 -7.83 23.38
C ASN A 6 10.02 -8.60 22.87
N PRO A 7 8.78 -8.20 23.22
CA PRO A 7 7.61 -8.88 22.73
C PRO A 7 7.64 -8.87 21.20
N ALA A 8 7.26 -9.99 20.58
CA ALA A 8 7.13 -10.06 19.13
C ALA A 8 6.23 -8.90 18.67
N LYS A 9 6.80 -7.98 17.89
CA LYS A 9 6.08 -6.82 17.33
C LYS A 9 5.71 -7.14 15.90
N VAL A 10 4.49 -6.80 15.51
CA VAL A 10 4.09 -6.78 14.11
C VAL A 10 4.99 -5.80 13.34
N ALA A 11 5.64 -6.29 12.29
CA ALA A 11 6.36 -5.43 11.36
C ALA A 11 5.37 -4.51 10.61
N LEU A 12 5.68 -3.22 10.53
CA LEU A 12 4.78 -2.24 9.90
C LEU A 12 4.50 -2.57 8.43
N SER A 13 5.53 -3.02 7.70
CA SER A 13 5.40 -3.47 6.32
C SER A 13 4.47 -4.68 6.17
N THR A 14 4.46 -5.61 7.14
CA THR A 14 3.49 -6.71 7.16
C THR A 14 2.06 -6.18 7.30
N ALA A 15 1.78 -5.35 8.29
CA ALA A 15 0.43 -4.81 8.49
C ALA A 15 -0.07 -4.01 7.28
N GLU A 16 0.80 -3.17 6.69
CA GLU A 16 0.49 -2.39 5.50
C GLU A 16 0.22 -3.25 4.28
N SER A 17 1.06 -4.27 4.04
CA SER A 17 0.86 -5.26 2.97
C SER A 17 -0.49 -5.96 3.14
N LEU A 18 -0.85 -6.42 4.35
CA LEU A 18 -2.12 -7.07 4.62
C LEU A 18 -3.33 -6.14 4.38
N VAL A 19 -3.25 -4.86 4.75
CA VAL A 19 -4.30 -3.86 4.43
C VAL A 19 -4.52 -3.78 2.92
N LYS A 20 -3.44 -3.71 2.13
CA LYS A 20 -3.54 -3.65 0.66
C LYS A 20 -4.08 -4.96 0.08
N LEU A 21 -3.65 -6.11 0.60
CA LEU A 21 -4.14 -7.41 0.16
C LEU A 21 -5.62 -7.60 0.45
N ILE A 22 -6.15 -7.16 1.60
CA ILE A 22 -7.59 -7.22 1.88
C ILE A 22 -8.38 -6.36 0.87
N ARG A 23 -7.86 -5.19 0.50
CA ARG A 23 -8.48 -4.32 -0.52
C ARG A 23 -8.48 -4.98 -1.91
N LEU A 24 -7.38 -5.62 -2.31
CA LEU A 24 -7.29 -6.37 -3.58
C LEU A 24 -8.19 -7.62 -3.56
N LEU A 25 -8.30 -8.27 -2.41
CA LEU A 25 -9.15 -9.43 -2.22
C LEU A 25 -10.62 -9.06 -2.40
N ALA A 26 -11.05 -7.91 -1.86
CA ALA A 26 -12.41 -7.40 -2.04
C ALA A 26 -12.74 -7.15 -3.52
N GLN A 27 -11.76 -6.70 -4.32
CA GLN A 27 -11.91 -6.49 -5.76
C GLN A 27 -11.92 -7.81 -6.55
N SER A 28 -11.27 -8.86 -6.03
CA SER A 28 -11.17 -10.18 -6.66
C SER A 28 -12.44 -11.03 -6.51
N GLY A 29 -13.48 -10.50 -5.87
CA GLY A 29 -14.80 -11.13 -5.76
C GLY A 29 -15.06 -11.90 -4.46
N LYS A 30 -16.35 -12.16 -4.19
CA LYS A 30 -16.85 -12.70 -2.92
C LYS A 30 -16.30 -14.09 -2.58
N SER A 31 -16.02 -14.94 -3.58
CA SER A 31 -15.49 -16.29 -3.36
C SER A 31 -14.09 -16.25 -2.75
N ASN A 32 -13.17 -15.51 -3.39
CA ASN A 32 -11.82 -15.30 -2.88
C ASN A 32 -11.85 -14.65 -1.50
N PHE A 33 -12.70 -13.64 -1.31
CA PHE A 33 -12.86 -12.96 -0.02
C PHE A 33 -13.28 -13.91 1.10
N LYS A 34 -14.22 -14.81 0.82
CA LYS A 34 -14.62 -15.85 1.77
C LYS A 34 -13.48 -16.81 2.07
N GLN A 35 -12.77 -17.28 1.05
CA GLN A 35 -11.73 -18.28 1.18
C GLN A 35 -10.50 -17.78 1.96
N TYR A 36 -10.03 -16.56 1.68
CA TYR A 36 -8.73 -16.09 2.18
C TYR A 36 -8.81 -15.13 3.37
N LEU A 37 -10.01 -14.67 3.76
CA LEU A 37 -10.18 -13.82 4.94
C LEU A 37 -11.22 -14.38 5.93
N ILE A 38 -12.45 -14.65 5.46
CA ILE A 38 -13.56 -15.03 6.35
C ILE A 38 -13.41 -16.45 6.90
N ALA A 39 -13.13 -17.44 6.04
CA ALA A 39 -13.00 -18.84 6.46
C ALA A 39 -11.86 -19.05 7.49
N PRO A 40 -10.66 -18.45 7.33
CA PRO A 40 -9.63 -18.49 8.36
C PRO A 40 -10.10 -17.93 9.72
N LEU A 41 -10.80 -16.80 9.73
CA LEU A 41 -11.32 -16.18 10.94
C LEU A 41 -12.40 -17.04 11.62
N HIS A 42 -13.31 -17.65 10.85
CA HIS A 42 -14.27 -18.61 11.39
C HIS A 42 -13.59 -19.87 11.95
N TYR A 43 -12.61 -20.41 11.24
CA TYR A 43 -11.86 -21.59 11.70
C TYR A 43 -11.13 -21.32 13.02
N ALA A 44 -10.57 -20.11 13.17
CA ALA A 44 -9.97 -19.64 14.41
C ALA A 44 -11.00 -19.29 15.51
N SER A 45 -12.30 -19.50 15.28
CA SER A 45 -13.37 -19.22 16.25
C SER A 45 -13.47 -17.75 16.68
N TRP A 46 -13.15 -16.82 15.78
CA TRP A 46 -13.28 -15.37 16.02
C TRP A 46 -14.71 -14.86 15.92
N GLY A 47 -15.59 -15.57 15.22
CA GLY A 47 -17.00 -15.23 15.13
C GLY A 47 -17.71 -15.44 16.46
N ARG A 48 -18.12 -14.34 17.11
CA ARG A 48 -19.09 -14.36 18.20
C ARG A 48 -20.00 -13.14 18.05
N ASP A 49 -21.24 -13.32 18.46
CA ASP A 49 -22.20 -12.24 18.60
C ASP A 49 -21.85 -11.48 19.90
N TYR A 50 -21.30 -10.27 19.77
CA TYR A 50 -20.78 -9.50 20.89
C TYR A 50 -21.68 -8.32 21.24
N SER A 51 -22.49 -7.82 20.29
CA SER A 51 -23.24 -6.58 20.49
C SER A 51 -24.47 -6.44 19.58
N ALA A 52 -25.48 -5.71 20.06
CA ALA A 52 -26.55 -5.19 19.19
C ALA A 52 -26.11 -3.98 18.34
N GLU A 53 -24.86 -3.53 18.49
CA GLU A 53 -24.28 -2.38 17.80
C GLU A 53 -23.60 -2.80 16.48
N THR A 54 -23.78 -2.02 15.42
CA THR A 54 -23.13 -2.29 14.12
C THR A 54 -21.61 -2.08 14.18
N SER A 55 -20.88 -2.84 13.35
CA SER A 55 -19.41 -2.73 13.25
C SER A 55 -18.93 -1.29 12.99
N HIS A 56 -19.69 -0.52 12.22
CA HIS A 56 -19.36 0.89 11.94
C HIS A 56 -19.32 1.75 13.20
N LYS A 57 -20.34 1.67 14.07
CA LYS A 57 -20.39 2.45 15.31
C LYS A 57 -19.32 1.99 16.30
N MET A 58 -19.04 0.69 16.33
CA MET A 58 -17.93 0.15 17.13
C MET A 58 -16.58 0.76 16.72
N MET A 59 -16.29 0.93 15.43
CA MET A 59 -15.06 1.58 14.96
C MET A 59 -14.95 3.03 15.48
N GLU A 60 -16.00 3.83 15.33
CA GLU A 60 -16.01 5.23 15.81
C GLU A 60 -15.76 5.32 17.32
N ARG A 61 -16.38 4.41 18.09
CA ARG A 61 -16.16 4.34 19.54
C ARG A 61 -14.72 3.97 19.88
N ILE A 62 -14.14 3.00 19.18
CA ILE A 62 -12.75 2.58 19.41
C ILE A 62 -11.79 3.72 19.12
N GLU A 63 -12.01 4.49 18.04
CA GLU A 63 -11.16 5.65 17.73
C GLU A 63 -11.20 6.70 18.85
N LYS A 64 -12.39 7.02 19.37
CA LYS A 64 -12.52 7.95 20.51
C LYS A 64 -11.85 7.41 21.77
N GLN A 65 -11.96 6.11 22.04
CA GLN A 65 -11.36 5.49 23.21
C GLN A 65 -9.84 5.33 23.10
N ALA A 66 -9.28 5.34 21.90
CA ALA A 66 -7.84 5.23 21.69
C ALA A 66 -7.06 6.42 22.27
N GLU A 67 -7.70 7.59 22.44
CA GLU A 67 -7.06 8.77 23.03
C GLU A 67 -6.75 8.58 24.52
N ASP A 68 -7.69 7.98 25.27
CA ASP A 68 -7.60 7.88 26.74
C ASP A 68 -7.33 6.46 27.26
N HIS A 69 -7.70 5.42 26.50
CA HIS A 69 -7.74 4.03 26.96
C HIS A 69 -7.05 3.05 25.99
N MET A 70 -5.81 3.36 25.58
CA MET A 70 -5.07 2.58 24.57
C MET A 70 -5.00 1.05 24.83
N HIS A 71 -4.97 0.64 26.10
CA HIS A 71 -4.88 -0.78 26.48
C HIS A 71 -6.14 -1.60 26.14
N THR A 72 -7.29 -0.96 25.93
CA THR A 72 -8.55 -1.66 25.57
C THR A 72 -8.72 -1.79 24.06
N VAL A 73 -7.95 -1.05 23.26
CA VAL A 73 -8.12 -0.96 21.81
C VAL A 73 -8.01 -2.32 21.13
N ALA A 74 -6.94 -3.09 21.39
CA ALA A 74 -6.75 -4.39 20.74
C ALA A 74 -7.85 -5.42 21.09
N PRO A 75 -8.25 -5.60 22.37
CA PRO A 75 -9.44 -6.38 22.72
C PRO A 75 -10.72 -5.93 22.01
N LEU A 76 -10.95 -4.61 21.90
CA LEU A 76 -12.14 -4.07 21.24
C LEU A 76 -12.10 -4.30 19.73
N CYS A 77 -10.94 -4.18 19.09
CA CYS A 77 -10.77 -4.52 17.68
C CYS A 77 -11.03 -6.01 17.42
N LYS A 78 -10.61 -6.92 18.31
CA LYS A 78 -10.95 -8.34 18.21
C LYS A 78 -12.47 -8.56 18.27
N ARG A 79 -13.17 -7.90 19.20
CA ARG A 79 -14.64 -7.94 19.29
C ARG A 79 -15.30 -7.39 18.03
N LEU A 80 -14.80 -6.27 17.52
CA LEU A 80 -15.27 -5.65 16.27
C LEU A 80 -15.16 -6.62 15.08
N VAL A 81 -14.04 -7.33 14.92
CA VAL A 81 -13.89 -8.34 13.85
C VAL A 81 -14.88 -9.50 14.06
N GLY A 82 -15.08 -9.93 15.30
CA GLY A 82 -16.05 -10.98 15.63
C GLY A 82 -17.49 -10.61 15.27
N GLU A 83 -17.90 -9.39 15.60
CA GLU A 83 -19.21 -8.83 15.23
C GLU A 83 -19.33 -8.65 13.71
N ALA A 84 -18.28 -8.18 13.06
CA ALA A 84 -18.29 -8.01 11.62
C ALA A 84 -18.52 -9.32 10.85
N LEU A 85 -18.11 -10.47 11.41
CA LEU A 85 -18.33 -11.80 10.83
C LEU A 85 -19.80 -12.23 10.83
N THR A 86 -20.63 -11.70 11.73
CA THR A 86 -22.08 -11.96 11.77
C THR A 86 -22.85 -10.99 10.85
N GLU A 87 -22.31 -9.78 10.62
CA GLU A 87 -22.96 -8.71 9.86
C GLU A 87 -22.88 -8.90 8.34
N SER A 88 -21.68 -8.76 7.75
CA SER A 88 -21.52 -8.84 6.28
C SER A 88 -20.06 -9.01 5.85
N THR A 89 -19.83 -9.47 4.62
CA THR A 89 -18.47 -9.59 4.07
C THR A 89 -17.73 -8.25 4.04
N SER A 90 -18.44 -7.16 3.73
CA SER A 90 -17.86 -5.81 3.70
C SER A 90 -17.49 -5.33 5.10
N ALA A 91 -18.32 -5.63 6.10
CA ALA A 91 -18.02 -5.33 7.50
C ALA A 91 -16.73 -6.01 7.94
N VAL A 92 -16.54 -7.30 7.62
CA VAL A 92 -15.30 -8.04 7.96
C VAL A 92 -14.07 -7.37 7.36
N GLY A 93 -14.14 -6.96 6.09
CA GLY A 93 -13.04 -6.27 5.42
C GLY A 93 -12.68 -4.95 6.10
N ASN A 94 -13.68 -4.12 6.38
CA ASN A 94 -13.49 -2.84 7.03
C ASN A 94 -12.94 -3.00 8.46
N ALA A 95 -13.51 -3.91 9.25
CA ALA A 95 -13.04 -4.22 10.61
C ALA A 95 -11.59 -4.73 10.62
N SER A 96 -11.25 -5.62 9.69
CA SER A 96 -9.90 -6.17 9.55
C SER A 96 -8.87 -5.10 9.18
N ILE A 97 -9.21 -4.24 8.20
CA ILE A 97 -8.37 -3.10 7.82
C ILE A 97 -8.23 -2.13 8.99
N PHE A 98 -9.32 -1.80 9.67
CA PHE A 98 -9.31 -0.91 10.83
C PHE A 98 -8.38 -1.43 11.93
N PHE A 99 -8.42 -2.72 12.25
CA PHE A 99 -7.54 -3.30 13.26
C PHE A 99 -6.05 -3.19 12.87
N LEU A 100 -5.72 -3.47 11.62
CA LEU A 100 -4.36 -3.30 11.10
C LEU A 100 -3.93 -1.82 11.10
N GLU A 101 -4.82 -0.91 10.75
CA GLU A 101 -4.53 0.54 10.79
C GLU A 101 -4.33 1.04 12.24
N MET A 102 -5.05 0.50 13.23
CA MET A 102 -4.79 0.77 14.64
C MET A 102 -3.43 0.25 15.10
N SER A 103 -3.01 -0.94 14.65
CA SER A 103 -1.69 -1.48 15.00
C SER A 103 -0.54 -0.72 14.32
N ILE A 104 -0.77 -0.17 13.12
CA ILE A 104 0.19 0.73 12.45
C ILE A 104 0.31 2.06 13.21
N ARG A 105 -0.82 2.63 13.66
CA ARG A 105 -0.85 3.93 14.35
C ARG A 105 -0.28 3.87 15.76
N HIS A 106 -0.53 2.79 16.49
CA HIS A 106 -0.28 2.73 17.93
C HIS A 106 0.59 1.53 18.30
N TYR A 107 1.80 1.81 18.79
CA TYR A 107 2.72 0.78 19.24
C TYR A 107 2.12 -0.21 20.26
N PRO A 108 1.37 0.22 21.30
CA PRO A 108 0.78 -0.72 22.27
C PRO A 108 -0.19 -1.72 21.63
N VAL A 109 -0.88 -1.33 20.56
CA VAL A 109 -1.75 -2.22 19.78
C VAL A 109 -0.90 -3.20 18.97
N SER A 110 0.21 -2.76 18.37
CA SER A 110 1.09 -3.60 17.54
C SER A 110 1.77 -4.78 18.26
N VAL A 111 1.84 -4.74 19.60
CA VAL A 111 2.42 -5.80 20.42
C VAL A 111 1.37 -6.55 21.24
N ALA A 112 0.09 -6.17 21.12
CA ALA A 112 -0.98 -6.77 21.89
C ALA A 112 -1.24 -8.23 21.46
N PRO A 113 -1.56 -9.13 22.41
CA PRO A 113 -1.81 -10.55 22.10
C PRO A 113 -2.89 -10.74 21.03
N GLU A 114 -3.96 -9.95 21.06
CA GLU A 114 -5.06 -10.04 20.09
C GLU A 114 -4.61 -9.66 18.68
N THR A 115 -3.68 -8.71 18.57
CA THR A 115 -3.13 -8.30 17.27
C THR A 115 -2.18 -9.36 16.72
N LEU A 116 -1.34 -9.96 17.57
CA LEU A 116 -0.45 -11.04 17.15
C LEU A 116 -1.24 -12.29 16.72
N GLU A 117 -2.29 -12.62 17.48
CA GLU A 117 -3.22 -13.70 17.12
C GLU A 117 -3.91 -13.41 15.78
N PHE A 118 -4.45 -12.19 15.59
CA PHE A 118 -5.11 -11.80 14.34
C PHE A 118 -4.20 -12.00 13.13
N ILE A 119 -2.96 -11.52 13.21
CA ILE A 119 -1.98 -11.64 12.12
C ILE A 119 -1.61 -13.09 11.88
N GLY A 120 -1.39 -13.87 12.93
CA GLY A 120 -1.13 -15.31 12.83
C GLY A 120 -2.24 -16.07 12.09
N ILE A 121 -3.49 -15.58 12.14
CA ILE A 121 -4.64 -16.16 11.43
C ILE A 121 -4.66 -15.72 9.96
N VAL A 122 -4.52 -14.42 9.69
CA VAL A 122 -4.81 -13.86 8.36
C VAL A 122 -3.61 -13.81 7.42
N GLU A 123 -2.37 -13.77 7.94
CA GLU A 123 -1.17 -13.58 7.11
C GLU A 123 -0.98 -14.71 6.10
N GLY A 124 -0.93 -15.96 6.56
CA GLY A 124 -0.72 -17.12 5.68
C GLY A 124 -1.73 -17.21 4.53
N PRO A 125 -3.05 -17.16 4.80
CA PRO A 125 -4.08 -17.12 3.75
C PRO A 125 -3.95 -15.95 2.79
N LEU A 126 -3.67 -14.73 3.28
CA LEU A 126 -3.52 -13.55 2.42
C LEU A 126 -2.26 -13.61 1.55
N ARG A 127 -1.16 -14.17 2.07
CA ARG A 127 0.07 -14.43 1.28
C ARG A 127 -0.16 -15.47 0.18
N LYS A 128 -0.97 -16.50 0.44
CA LYS A 128 -1.39 -17.45 -0.61
C LYS A 128 -2.19 -16.76 -1.70
N PHE A 129 -3.10 -15.86 -1.33
CA PHE A 129 -3.85 -15.05 -2.29
C PHE A 129 -2.92 -14.14 -3.11
N GLU A 130 -1.96 -13.47 -2.46
CA GLU A 130 -0.96 -12.61 -3.12
C GLU A 130 -0.18 -13.36 -4.22
N ALA A 131 0.26 -14.60 -3.96
CA ALA A 131 0.94 -15.42 -4.96
C ALA A 131 0.05 -15.75 -6.17
N ILE A 132 -1.23 -16.06 -5.93
CA ILE A 132 -2.20 -16.32 -7.00
C ILE A 132 -2.46 -15.05 -7.81
N LEU A 133 -2.67 -13.93 -7.12
CA LEU A 133 -2.90 -12.63 -7.74
C LEU A 133 -1.72 -12.26 -8.63
N THR A 134 -0.50 -12.39 -8.14
CA THR A 134 0.72 -12.06 -8.89
C THR A 134 0.84 -12.86 -10.18
N ARG A 135 0.56 -14.17 -10.14
CA ARG A 135 0.55 -15.00 -11.35
C ARG A 135 -0.51 -14.53 -12.33
N LYS A 136 -1.75 -14.37 -11.87
CA LYS A 136 -2.89 -13.96 -12.71
C LYS A 136 -2.67 -12.57 -13.30
N SER A 137 -2.25 -11.59 -12.49
CA SER A 137 -1.95 -10.24 -12.95
C SER A 137 -0.86 -10.22 -14.02
N SER A 138 0.14 -11.09 -13.91
CA SER A 138 1.18 -11.21 -14.94
C SER A 138 0.62 -11.74 -16.27
N GLU A 139 -0.30 -12.70 -16.24
CA GLU A 139 -0.99 -13.25 -17.43
C GLU A 139 -1.95 -12.21 -18.03
N ASP A 140 -2.81 -11.61 -17.20
CA ASP A 140 -3.76 -10.57 -17.60
C ASP A 140 -3.05 -9.35 -18.21
N PHE A 141 -1.90 -8.96 -17.66
CA PHE A 141 -1.11 -7.86 -18.19
C PHE A 141 -0.53 -8.18 -19.58
N GLU A 142 -0.01 -9.38 -19.78
CA GLU A 142 0.55 -9.81 -21.07
C GLU A 142 -0.49 -9.85 -22.18
N LEU A 143 -1.66 -10.45 -21.89
CA LEU A 143 -2.78 -10.49 -22.83
C LEU A 143 -3.22 -9.08 -23.23
N LYS A 144 -3.40 -8.20 -22.24
CA LYS A 144 -3.80 -6.80 -22.49
C LYS A 144 -2.75 -6.00 -23.26
N LEU A 145 -1.46 -6.24 -22.99
CA LEU A 145 -0.38 -5.59 -23.73
C LEU A 145 -0.33 -6.02 -25.20
N ALA A 146 -0.64 -7.28 -25.50
CA ALA A 146 -0.68 -7.78 -26.88
C ALA A 146 -1.75 -7.04 -27.69
N ASP A 147 -2.91 -6.78 -27.08
CA ASP A 147 -4.06 -6.13 -27.70
C ASP A 147 -3.91 -4.61 -27.88
N MET A 148 -2.96 -3.95 -27.19
CA MET A 148 -2.76 -2.50 -27.30
C MET A 148 -2.26 -2.05 -28.67
N SER A 149 -2.73 -0.89 -29.13
CA SER A 149 -2.17 -0.22 -30.31
C SER A 149 -0.81 0.43 -29.98
N PRO A 150 0.07 0.64 -30.99
CA PRO A 150 1.31 1.37 -30.79
C PRO A 150 1.11 2.79 -30.22
N GLU A 151 0.05 3.49 -30.64
CA GLU A 151 -0.28 4.83 -30.16
C GLU A 151 -0.67 4.83 -28.67
N GLU A 152 -1.44 3.84 -28.22
CA GLU A 152 -1.81 3.70 -26.82
C GLU A 152 -0.59 3.40 -25.92
N ILE A 153 0.35 2.61 -26.44
CA ILE A 153 1.62 2.36 -25.76
C ILE A 153 2.44 3.66 -25.70
N GLU A 154 2.54 4.41 -26.79
CA GLU A 154 3.24 5.69 -26.81
C GLU A 154 2.64 6.69 -25.80
N GLU A 155 1.30 6.77 -25.71
CA GLU A 155 0.61 7.61 -24.72
C GLU A 155 0.83 7.14 -23.27
N ALA A 156 1.00 5.84 -23.04
CA ALA A 156 1.33 5.31 -21.72
C ALA A 156 2.77 5.64 -21.30
N PHE A 157 3.66 5.80 -22.28
CA PHE A 157 5.05 6.20 -22.09
C PHE A 157 5.28 7.71 -22.08
N SER A 158 4.34 8.48 -22.62
CA SER A 158 4.46 9.93 -22.64
C SER A 158 4.61 10.45 -21.20
N PRO A 159 5.55 11.38 -20.95
CA PRO A 159 5.50 12.17 -19.73
C PRO A 159 4.11 12.79 -19.64
N VAL A 160 3.57 12.96 -18.43
CA VAL A 160 2.33 13.74 -18.27
C VAL A 160 2.57 15.08 -18.97
N ASP A 161 1.83 15.35 -20.03
CA ASP A 161 2.10 16.47 -20.93
C ASP A 161 1.96 17.78 -20.14
N LEU A 162 3.10 18.35 -19.72
CA LEU A 162 3.14 19.60 -18.93
C LEU A 162 3.14 20.84 -19.84
N GLY A 163 2.84 20.66 -21.12
CA GLY A 163 2.99 21.67 -22.17
C GLY A 163 2.19 22.97 -21.97
N ARG A 164 1.33 23.06 -20.94
CA ARG A 164 0.71 24.32 -20.52
C ARG A 164 1.38 24.82 -19.25
N LYS A 165 1.83 26.08 -19.24
CA LYS A 165 2.32 26.78 -18.03
C LYS A 165 1.36 26.63 -16.84
N SER A 166 0.05 26.51 -17.08
CA SER A 166 -0.97 26.25 -16.05
C SER A 166 -0.79 24.91 -15.33
N ASP A 167 -0.36 23.86 -16.04
CA ASP A 167 -0.18 22.52 -15.47
C ASP A 167 1.11 22.44 -14.64
N ILE A 168 2.18 23.13 -15.06
CA ILE A 168 3.41 23.29 -14.27
C ILE A 168 3.14 24.08 -12.97
N VAL A 169 2.41 25.20 -13.07
CA VAL A 169 2.02 25.99 -11.89
C VAL A 169 1.16 25.17 -10.94
N ARG A 170 0.20 24.40 -11.47
CA ARG A 170 -0.64 23.51 -10.66
C ARG A 170 0.17 22.41 -9.98
N LEU A 171 1.14 21.80 -10.67
CA LEU A 171 2.00 20.78 -10.07
C LEU A 171 2.91 21.35 -8.97
N ASN A 172 3.47 22.53 -9.20
CA ASN A 172 4.28 23.21 -8.18
C ASN A 172 3.44 23.61 -6.97
N GLN A 173 2.19 24.03 -7.19
CA GLN A 173 1.25 24.29 -6.11
C GLN A 173 0.89 23.02 -5.34
N ASP A 174 0.61 21.92 -6.05
CA ASP A 174 0.33 20.61 -5.45
C ASP A 174 1.51 20.11 -4.61
N ALA A 175 2.74 20.25 -5.11
CA ALA A 175 3.96 19.89 -4.39
C ALA A 175 4.09 20.73 -3.11
N ARG A 176 3.91 22.05 -3.19
CA ARG A 176 3.92 22.94 -2.01
C ARG A 176 2.85 22.58 -0.99
N ILE A 177 1.61 22.33 -1.43
CA ILE A 177 0.52 21.91 -0.53
C ILE A 177 0.86 20.60 0.16
N LEU A 178 1.39 19.62 -0.58
CA LEU A 178 1.75 18.32 0.00
C LEU A 178 2.91 18.46 0.99
N PHE A 179 3.90 19.30 0.69
CA PHE A 179 5.00 19.62 1.57
C PHE A 179 4.55 20.30 2.88
N GLU A 180 3.63 21.27 2.80
CA GLU A 180 3.07 21.90 4.00
C GLU A 180 2.25 20.90 4.86
N LYS A 181 1.55 19.95 4.24
CA LYS A 181 0.90 18.85 4.96
C LYS A 181 1.92 17.96 5.69
N ILE A 182 3.07 17.69 5.08
CA ILE A 182 4.16 16.92 5.72
C ILE A 182 4.66 17.68 6.96
N LYS A 183 4.91 18.99 6.85
CA LYS A 183 5.33 19.81 7.99
C LYS A 183 4.31 19.79 9.13
N GLN A 184 3.03 19.99 8.84
CA GLN A 184 1.97 19.94 9.84
C GLN A 184 1.87 18.58 10.53
N ALA A 185 1.99 17.49 9.78
CA ALA A 185 1.99 16.14 10.36
C ALA A 185 3.20 15.91 11.27
N ASN A 186 4.38 16.41 10.89
CA ASN A 186 5.60 16.29 11.67
C ASN A 186 5.50 17.09 12.99
N GLN A 187 4.96 18.31 12.94
CA GLN A 187 4.71 19.14 14.13
C GLN A 187 3.77 18.45 15.13
N ARG A 188 2.79 17.69 14.64
CA ARG A 188 1.87 16.89 15.46
C ARG A 188 2.46 15.56 15.95
N GLY A 189 3.71 15.25 15.59
CA GLY A 189 4.36 13.98 15.97
C GLY A 189 3.76 12.74 15.32
N ASN A 190 2.94 12.89 14.27
CA ASN A 190 2.26 11.76 13.63
C ASN A 190 3.17 11.12 12.56
N LEU A 191 4.04 10.21 12.99
CA LEU A 191 5.01 9.52 12.12
C LEU A 191 4.34 8.73 11.00
N ALA A 192 3.21 8.06 11.28
CA ALA A 192 2.48 7.28 10.27
C ALA A 192 1.92 8.17 9.15
N ALA A 193 1.36 9.34 9.51
CA ALA A 193 0.90 10.33 8.53
C ALA A 193 2.07 10.93 7.74
N CYS A 194 3.19 11.24 8.40
CA CYS A 194 4.41 11.73 7.73
C CYS A 194 4.89 10.73 6.68
N ARG A 195 5.04 9.45 7.04
CA ARG A 195 5.47 8.39 6.12
C ARG A 195 4.58 8.32 4.89
N LYS A 196 3.25 8.29 5.08
CA LYS A 196 2.27 8.23 3.97
C LYS A 196 2.36 9.46 3.06
N LEU A 197 2.49 10.66 3.63
CA LEU A 197 2.57 11.91 2.86
C LEU A 197 3.89 12.03 2.11
N ILE A 198 5.01 11.68 2.74
CA ILE A 198 6.34 11.65 2.11
C ILE A 198 6.38 10.61 0.99
N ALA A 199 5.88 9.39 1.22
CA ALA A 199 5.80 8.38 0.17
C ALA A 199 4.97 8.86 -1.02
N THR A 200 3.82 9.50 -0.76
CA THR A 200 2.99 10.09 -1.81
C THR A 200 3.76 11.16 -2.59
N TYR A 201 4.54 11.99 -1.90
CA TYR A 201 5.37 13.02 -2.50
C TYR A 201 6.43 12.41 -3.41
N LEU A 202 7.26 11.52 -2.86
CA LEU A 202 8.36 10.88 -3.56
C LEU A 202 7.85 10.08 -4.77
N ILE A 203 6.79 9.29 -4.63
CA ILE A 203 6.20 8.54 -5.75
C ILE A 203 5.65 9.50 -6.82
N ARG A 204 4.92 10.55 -6.43
CA ARG A 204 4.25 11.43 -7.39
C ARG A 204 5.26 12.22 -8.20
N PHE A 205 6.30 12.73 -7.56
CA PHE A 205 7.25 13.67 -8.14
C PHE A 205 8.63 13.06 -8.43
N ALA A 206 8.80 11.73 -8.36
CA ALA A 206 10.07 11.05 -8.61
C ALA A 206 10.79 11.53 -9.89
N ASP A 207 10.02 11.72 -10.96
CA ASP A 207 10.51 12.05 -12.30
C ASP A 207 10.59 13.58 -12.57
N GLN A 208 10.59 14.42 -11.53
CA GLN A 208 10.60 15.89 -11.65
C GLN A 208 11.89 16.46 -11.05
N GLU A 209 12.58 17.33 -11.80
CA GLU A 209 13.86 17.93 -11.38
C GLU A 209 13.68 19.04 -10.32
N ASP A 210 12.61 19.84 -10.37
CA ASP A 210 12.37 20.99 -9.48
C ASP A 210 11.21 20.74 -8.50
N ASN A 211 11.43 19.86 -7.52
CA ASN A 211 10.40 19.40 -6.60
C ASN A 211 10.84 19.45 -5.12
N ASN A 212 11.67 20.42 -4.69
CA ASN A 212 12.14 20.52 -3.29
C ASN A 212 12.67 19.20 -2.67
N ARG A 213 13.22 18.28 -3.48
CA ARG A 213 13.67 16.96 -3.01
C ARG A 213 14.61 17.04 -1.82
N ASP A 214 15.55 17.97 -1.87
CA ASP A 214 16.53 18.18 -0.80
C ASP A 214 15.88 18.51 0.54
N GLN A 215 14.80 19.30 0.54
CA GLN A 215 14.06 19.61 1.77
C GLN A 215 13.31 18.40 2.31
N VAL A 216 12.80 17.54 1.42
CA VAL A 216 12.14 16.28 1.80
C VAL A 216 13.16 15.29 2.34
N GLU A 217 14.35 15.17 1.75
CA GLU A 217 15.43 14.33 2.28
C GLU A 217 15.90 14.81 3.65
N GLN A 218 16.07 16.12 3.86
CA GLN A 218 16.38 16.68 5.19
C GLN A 218 15.31 16.31 6.23
N LEU A 219 14.03 16.32 5.86
CA LEU A 219 12.94 15.87 6.73
C LEU A 219 13.03 14.37 7.01
N ILE A 220 13.35 13.54 6.02
CA ILE A 220 13.54 12.10 6.19
C ILE A 220 14.70 11.84 7.16
N ASP A 221 15.81 12.55 7.02
CA ASP A 221 16.97 12.39 7.91
C ASP A 221 16.65 12.81 9.34
N ALA A 222 15.92 13.91 9.53
CA ALA A 222 15.44 14.32 10.85
C ALA A 222 14.48 13.28 11.47
N LEU A 223 13.58 12.69 10.68
CA LEU A 223 12.66 11.64 11.13
C LEU A 223 13.40 10.33 11.43
N GLN A 224 14.43 10.00 10.66
CA GLN A 224 15.31 8.86 10.86
C GLN A 224 16.12 8.98 12.16
N GLN A 225 16.58 10.17 12.52
CA GLN A 225 17.23 10.42 13.81
C GLN A 225 16.27 10.18 15.00
N ARG A 226 14.98 10.52 14.82
CA ARG A 226 13.94 10.28 15.84
C ARG A 226 13.46 8.83 15.89
N SER A 227 13.46 8.14 14.75
CA SER A 227 13.00 6.77 14.58
C SER A 227 13.95 6.02 13.63
N PRO A 228 14.93 5.26 14.15
CA PRO A 228 15.99 4.63 13.35
C PRO A 228 15.53 3.64 12.25
N SER A 229 14.26 3.24 12.24
CA SER A 229 13.68 2.41 11.18
C SER A 229 12.91 3.21 10.11
N PHE A 230 12.75 4.53 10.26
CA PHE A 230 11.83 5.33 9.46
C PHE A 230 12.12 5.27 7.95
N ARG A 231 13.39 5.42 7.54
CA ARG A 231 13.77 5.39 6.13
C ARG A 231 13.47 4.02 5.50
N LYS A 232 13.76 2.92 6.21
CA LYS A 232 13.44 1.56 5.76
C LYS A 232 11.92 1.35 5.67
N GLU A 233 11.18 1.79 6.68
CA GLU A 233 9.71 1.68 6.68
C GLU A 233 9.07 2.52 5.56
N LEU A 234 9.59 3.71 5.29
CA LEU A 234 9.17 4.55 4.17
C LEU A 234 9.42 3.85 2.83
N HIS A 235 10.60 3.26 2.68
CA HIS A 235 11.00 2.48 1.52
C HIS A 235 10.06 1.29 1.28
N ASP A 236 9.82 0.47 2.31
CA ASP A 236 8.90 -0.66 2.26
C ASP A 236 7.47 -0.21 1.94
N PHE A 237 7.00 0.88 2.57
CA PHE A 237 5.67 1.45 2.30
C PHE A 237 5.51 1.85 0.83
N MET A 238 6.53 2.51 0.25
CA MET A 238 6.50 2.92 -1.16
C MET A 238 6.41 1.72 -2.09
N ALA A 239 7.18 0.66 -1.83
CA ALA A 239 7.16 -0.57 -2.60
C ALA A 239 5.78 -1.25 -2.55
N ILE A 240 5.21 -1.37 -1.35
CA ILE A 240 3.86 -1.92 -1.14
C ILE A 240 2.79 -1.08 -1.85
N ASP A 241 2.85 0.25 -1.74
CA ASP A 241 1.85 1.14 -2.35
C ASP A 241 1.92 1.12 -3.88
N LEU A 242 3.12 1.07 -4.45
CA LEU A 242 3.32 0.93 -5.90
C LEU A 242 2.83 -0.41 -6.42
N PHE A 243 3.21 -1.52 -5.76
CA PHE A 243 2.70 -2.85 -6.11
C PHE A 243 1.16 -2.87 -6.10
N TYR A 244 0.55 -2.35 -5.04
CA TYR A 244 -0.92 -2.24 -4.94
C TYR A 244 -1.53 -1.47 -6.11
N ARG A 245 -0.99 -0.29 -6.46
CA ARG A 245 -1.48 0.53 -7.58
C ARG A 245 -1.33 -0.18 -8.93
N ILE A 246 -0.22 -0.89 -9.15
CA ILE A 246 0.05 -1.67 -10.36
C ILE A 246 -0.97 -2.81 -10.47
N SER A 247 -1.17 -3.59 -9.40
CA SER A 247 -2.17 -4.67 -9.39
C SER A 247 -3.58 -4.15 -9.66
N GLN A 248 -3.95 -2.99 -9.09
CA GLN A 248 -5.23 -2.35 -9.37
C GLN A 248 -5.35 -1.90 -10.83
N GLY A 249 -4.32 -1.27 -11.39
CA GLY A 249 -4.30 -0.87 -12.80
C GLY A 249 -4.49 -2.05 -13.74
N ILE A 250 -3.82 -3.18 -13.46
CA ILE A 250 -4.00 -4.42 -14.22
C ILE A 250 -5.44 -4.91 -14.09
N ALA A 251 -5.99 -4.97 -12.87
CA ALA A 251 -7.35 -5.46 -12.63
C ALA A 251 -8.42 -4.60 -13.33
N SER A 252 -8.23 -3.28 -13.37
CA SER A 252 -9.15 -2.33 -14.02
C SER A 252 -8.87 -2.13 -15.52
N SER A 253 -7.91 -2.85 -16.11
CA SER A 253 -7.46 -2.64 -17.49
C SER A 253 -6.95 -1.21 -17.77
N ASP A 254 -6.46 -0.51 -16.75
CA ASP A 254 -5.86 0.82 -16.90
C ASP A 254 -4.35 0.66 -17.14
N LEU A 255 -4.00 0.38 -18.40
CA LEU A 255 -2.63 0.08 -18.79
C LEU A 255 -1.71 1.29 -18.67
N LYS A 256 -2.23 2.50 -18.89
CA LYS A 256 -1.49 3.75 -18.67
C LYS A 256 -1.02 3.87 -17.22
N LYS A 257 -1.92 3.72 -16.25
CA LYS A 257 -1.54 3.74 -14.82
C LYS A 257 -0.61 2.59 -14.46
N THR A 258 -0.82 1.42 -15.06
CA THR A 258 0.02 0.22 -14.82
C THR A 258 1.45 0.46 -15.28
N ILE A 259 1.65 0.90 -16.52
CA ILE A 259 2.97 1.19 -17.11
C ILE A 259 3.66 2.31 -16.34
N GLN A 260 2.95 3.39 -16.01
CA GLN A 260 3.49 4.47 -15.18
C GLN A 260 3.90 3.98 -13.79
N GLY A 261 3.12 3.10 -13.17
CA GLY A 261 3.44 2.48 -11.89
C GLY A 261 4.71 1.63 -11.96
N ILE A 262 4.83 0.76 -12.97
CA ILE A 262 6.02 -0.08 -13.20
C ILE A 262 7.26 0.80 -13.37
N ARG A 263 7.19 1.83 -14.22
CA ARG A 263 8.30 2.76 -14.46
C ARG A 263 8.73 3.49 -13.20
N LYS A 264 7.77 3.98 -12.40
CA LYS A 264 8.08 4.65 -11.13
C LYS A 264 8.73 3.71 -10.13
N TYR A 265 8.25 2.47 -10.06
CA TYR A 265 8.89 1.45 -9.22
C TYR A 265 10.34 1.21 -9.67
N ALA A 266 10.56 0.96 -10.97
CA ALA A 266 11.90 0.73 -11.52
C ALA A 266 12.86 1.90 -11.27
N PHE A 267 12.38 3.14 -11.41
CA PHE A 267 13.18 4.35 -11.14
C PHE A 267 13.48 4.55 -9.65
N ILE A 268 12.50 4.37 -8.77
CA ILE A 268 12.67 4.60 -7.32
C ILE A 268 13.60 3.54 -6.69
N PHE A 269 13.49 2.29 -7.14
CA PHE A 269 14.22 1.15 -6.59
C PHE A 269 15.34 0.67 -7.52
N GLU A 270 15.85 1.56 -8.38
CA GLU A 270 16.93 1.23 -9.31
C GLU A 270 18.16 0.71 -8.55
N GLY A 271 18.62 -0.50 -8.89
CA GLY A 271 19.76 -1.14 -8.25
C GLY A 271 19.47 -1.80 -6.89
N ASP A 272 18.23 -1.73 -6.37
CA ASP A 272 17.84 -2.41 -5.14
C ASP A 272 17.06 -3.71 -5.43
N SER A 273 17.76 -4.84 -5.37
CA SER A 273 17.18 -6.17 -5.55
C SER A 273 16.40 -6.68 -4.32
N GLU A 274 16.59 -6.06 -3.15
CA GLU A 274 15.97 -6.46 -1.89
C GLU A 274 14.65 -5.74 -1.64
N ALA A 275 14.30 -4.76 -2.48
CA ALA A 275 13.01 -4.08 -2.43
C ALA A 275 11.83 -5.07 -2.52
N LEU A 276 10.81 -4.84 -1.70
CA LEU A 276 9.60 -5.68 -1.68
C LEU A 276 8.94 -5.69 -3.07
N TYR A 277 8.56 -6.88 -3.54
CA TYR A 277 7.96 -7.10 -4.87
C TYR A 277 8.88 -6.87 -6.07
N HIS A 278 10.19 -6.69 -5.88
CA HIS A 278 11.14 -6.43 -6.97
C HIS A 278 11.02 -7.45 -8.11
N LYS A 279 11.04 -8.74 -7.79
CA LYS A 279 10.95 -9.84 -8.78
C LYS A 279 9.66 -9.81 -9.58
N ASP A 280 8.55 -9.46 -8.95
CA ASP A 280 7.24 -9.45 -9.58
C ASP A 280 7.11 -8.27 -10.54
N ILE A 281 7.58 -7.09 -10.11
CA ILE A 281 7.58 -5.89 -10.96
C ILE A 281 8.58 -6.02 -12.11
N ASP A 282 9.80 -6.51 -11.86
CA ASP A 282 10.80 -6.78 -12.89
C ASP A 282 10.29 -7.78 -13.95
N ARG A 283 9.50 -8.78 -13.55
CA ARG A 283 8.83 -9.67 -14.51
C ARG A 283 7.82 -8.91 -15.39
N LEU A 284 7.02 -8.01 -14.82
CA LEU A 284 6.08 -7.18 -15.60
C LEU A 284 6.81 -6.22 -16.53
N GLU A 285 7.88 -5.58 -16.06
CA GLU A 285 8.71 -4.68 -16.84
C GLU A 285 9.35 -5.39 -18.04
N ARG A 286 9.90 -6.59 -17.84
CA ARG A 286 10.46 -7.39 -18.94
C ARG A 286 9.42 -7.75 -20.00
N LYS A 287 8.19 -8.08 -19.60
CA LYS A 287 7.08 -8.32 -20.56
C LYS A 287 6.72 -7.07 -21.34
N LEU A 288 6.67 -5.92 -20.67
CA LEU A 288 6.43 -4.63 -21.32
C LEU A 288 7.48 -4.33 -22.39
N TYR A 289 8.78 -4.47 -22.07
CA TYR A 289 9.85 -4.23 -23.04
C TYR A 289 9.92 -5.28 -24.15
N ALA A 290 9.57 -6.54 -23.88
CA ALA A 290 9.45 -7.56 -24.92
C ALA A 290 8.38 -7.15 -25.95
N MET A 291 7.21 -6.71 -25.49
CA MET A 291 6.13 -6.26 -26.37
C MET A 291 6.48 -5.00 -27.18
N ILE A 292 7.16 -4.03 -26.56
CA ILE A 292 7.67 -2.83 -27.25
C ILE A 292 8.65 -3.21 -28.37
N ARG A 293 9.50 -4.21 -28.12
CA ARG A 293 10.46 -4.71 -29.10
C ARG A 293 9.74 -5.41 -30.26
N GLU A 294 8.76 -6.26 -29.96
CA GLU A 294 7.95 -6.98 -30.96
C GLU A 294 7.18 -6.01 -31.87
N LYS A 295 6.62 -4.93 -31.31
CA LYS A 295 5.91 -3.89 -32.07
C LYS A 295 6.83 -2.88 -32.76
N GLY A 296 8.15 -3.04 -32.67
CA GLY A 296 9.13 -2.17 -33.34
C GLY A 296 9.20 -0.72 -32.81
N MET A 297 8.60 -0.46 -31.64
CA MET A 297 8.40 0.89 -31.12
C MET A 297 9.63 1.48 -30.41
N MET A 298 10.67 0.69 -30.18
CA MET A 298 11.82 1.10 -29.36
C MET A 298 12.46 2.41 -29.87
N LYS A 299 12.56 2.60 -31.19
CA LYS A 299 13.15 3.81 -31.78
C LYS A 299 12.26 5.05 -31.59
N GLN A 300 10.94 4.88 -31.57
CA GLN A 300 9.98 5.98 -31.37
C GLN A 300 10.01 6.44 -29.90
N LEU A 301 10.00 5.48 -28.96
CA LEU A 301 10.06 5.77 -27.52
C LEU A 301 11.39 6.38 -27.06
N ILE A 302 12.50 6.10 -27.75
CA ILE A 302 13.79 6.77 -27.48
C ILE A 302 13.78 8.21 -28.00
N ARG A 303 13.14 8.47 -29.15
CA ARG A 303 13.06 9.82 -29.74
C ARG A 303 12.12 10.74 -28.99
N SER A 304 11.04 10.23 -28.39
CA SER A 304 10.11 11.04 -27.58
C SER A 304 10.65 11.40 -26.17
N ARG A 305 11.83 10.89 -25.81
CA ARG A 305 12.55 11.25 -24.57
C ARG A 305 13.62 12.32 -24.76
N GLN A 306 13.92 12.72 -26.00
CA GLN A 306 14.82 13.83 -26.35
C GLN A 306 14.01 15.11 -26.54
#